data_AF-E5VLN1-F1
#
_entry.id   AF-E5VLN1-F1
#
_cell.length_a   1.000
_cell.length_b   1.000
_cell.length_c   1.000
_cell.angle_alpha   90.00
_cell.angle_beta   90.00
_cell.angle_gamma   90.00
#
_symmetry.space_group_name_H-M   'P 1'
#
loop_
_entity.id
_entity.type
_entity.pdbx_description
1 polymer ?
#
loop_
_entity_poly.entity_id
_entity_poly.type
_entity_poly.pdbx_seq_one_letter_code
_entity_poly.pdbx_strand_id
1 'polypeptide(L)'
;MKFLDVEKYTPIQKSHEAYLKELMEYCKDTPRHPSYHIHPPCGLVNDPNGLAYFGGKYHVFYQWFPFGPEHGMKHWAHVISEDLVKMGMV
;
A
#
# COMPACT_ATOMS: atom_id res chain seq x y z
N MET A 1 1.50 -18.32 -6.43
CA MET A 1 2.59 -17.64 -5.74
C MET A 1 3.13 -18.47 -4.59
N LYS A 2 4.46 -18.52 -4.40
CA LYS A 2 5.08 -19.00 -3.16
C LYS A 2 5.35 -17.81 -2.26
N PHE A 3 4.76 -17.79 -1.06
CA PHE A 3 5.02 -16.73 -0.09
C PHE A 3 6.46 -16.82 0.44
N LEU A 4 7.12 -15.67 0.55
CA LEU A 4 8.39 -15.56 1.24
C LEU A 4 8.14 -15.49 2.73
N ASP A 5 8.97 -16.19 3.50
CA ASP A 5 9.08 -15.94 4.93
C ASP A 5 9.99 -14.71 5.10
N VAL A 6 9.39 -13.57 5.40
CA VAL A 6 10.07 -12.29 5.52
C VAL A 6 10.07 -11.89 6.99
N GLU A 7 11.25 -11.62 7.54
CA GLU A 7 11.33 -11.15 8.92
C GLU A 7 10.54 -9.84 9.08
N LYS A 8 9.76 -9.75 10.15
CA LYS A 8 8.83 -8.66 10.47
C LYS A 8 9.39 -7.25 10.24
N TYR A 9 10.67 -7.03 10.55
CA TYR A 9 11.33 -5.72 10.47
C TYR A 9 12.26 -5.57 9.25
N THR A 10 12.03 -6.35 8.19
CA THR A 10 12.77 -6.25 6.93
C THR A 10 12.40 -4.97 6.17
N PRO A 11 13.38 -4.11 5.81
CA PRO A 11 13.11 -2.98 4.93
C PRO A 11 12.84 -3.44 3.49
N ILE A 12 12.08 -2.68 2.72
CA ILE A 12 11.95 -2.91 1.29
C ILE A 12 13.32 -2.69 0.63
N GLN A 13 13.74 -3.63 -0.22
CA GLN A 13 14.98 -3.62 -0.97
C GLN A 13 14.67 -3.97 -2.41
N LYS A 14 15.58 -3.65 -3.34
CA LYS A 14 15.42 -3.95 -4.77
C LYS A 14 15.23 -5.45 -5.04
N SER A 15 15.86 -6.32 -4.24
CA SER A 15 15.67 -7.77 -4.29
C SER A 15 14.23 -8.22 -4.06
N HIS A 16 13.41 -7.41 -3.37
CA HIS A 16 12.01 -7.72 -3.06
C HIS A 16 11.04 -7.32 -4.18
N GLU A 17 11.47 -6.55 -5.17
CA GLU A 17 10.59 -5.95 -6.18
C GLU A 17 9.78 -7.00 -6.96
N ALA A 18 10.43 -8.07 -7.42
CA ALA A 18 9.77 -9.14 -8.15
C ALA A 18 8.71 -9.87 -7.30
N TYR A 19 9.03 -10.16 -6.04
CA TYR A 19 8.12 -10.79 -5.10
C TYR A 19 6.91 -9.89 -4.79
N LEU A 20 7.15 -8.62 -4.50
CA LEU A 20 6.09 -7.66 -4.19
C LEU A 20 5.15 -7.47 -5.39
N LYS A 21 5.69 -7.46 -6.62
CA LYS A 21 4.87 -7.41 -7.83
C LYS A 21 3.97 -8.64 -7.98
N GLU A 22 4.51 -9.85 -7.76
CA GLU A 22 3.70 -11.08 -7.78
C GLU A 22 2.66 -11.09 -6.65
N LEU A 23 2.99 -10.57 -5.47
CA LEU A 23 2.07 -10.48 -4.33
C LEU A 23 0.91 -9.52 -4.60
N MET A 24 1.20 -8.36 -5.19
CA MET A 24 0.17 -7.39 -5.57
C MET A 24 -0.78 -7.97 -6.62
N GLU A 25 -0.25 -8.69 -7.62
CA GLU A 25 -1.11 -9.34 -8.62
C GLU A 25 -1.95 -10.46 -7.98
N TYR A 26 -1.38 -11.23 -7.05
CA TYR A 26 -2.13 -12.23 -6.28
C TYR A 26 -3.26 -11.61 -5.45
N CYS A 27 -3.05 -10.42 -4.87
CA CYS A 27 -4.06 -9.74 -4.04
C CYS A 27 -5.17 -9.09 -4.87
N LYS A 28 -4.87 -8.57 -6.06
CA LYS A 28 -5.74 -7.74 -6.90
C LYS A 28 -7.17 -8.27 -7.10
N ASP A 29 -7.33 -9.57 -7.29
CA ASP A 29 -8.62 -10.18 -7.67
C ASP A 29 -9.39 -10.79 -6.47
N THR A 30 -9.22 -10.28 -5.25
CA THR A 30 -10.06 -10.72 -4.12
C THR A 30 -11.45 -10.06 -4.14
N PRO A 31 -12.56 -10.83 -3.98
CA PRO A 31 -13.92 -10.29 -3.91
C PRO A 31 -14.18 -9.28 -2.77
N ARG A 32 -13.22 -9.13 -1.85
CA ARG A 32 -13.31 -8.23 -0.69
C ARG A 32 -12.55 -6.91 -0.90
N HIS A 33 -11.98 -6.66 -2.08
CA HIS A 33 -11.31 -5.39 -2.35
C HIS A 33 -12.31 -4.22 -2.36
N PRO A 34 -12.06 -3.15 -1.57
CA PRO A 34 -12.90 -1.96 -1.62
C PRO A 34 -12.80 -1.26 -2.97
N SER A 35 -13.93 -0.94 -3.60
CA SER A 35 -13.94 -0.22 -4.89
C SER A 35 -13.91 1.31 -4.76
N TYR A 36 -14.13 1.84 -3.55
CA TYR A 36 -14.32 3.29 -3.31
C TYR A 36 -13.50 3.85 -2.13
N HIS A 37 -12.75 3.00 -1.42
CA HIS A 37 -11.94 3.42 -0.27
C HIS A 37 -10.47 3.11 -0.55
N ILE A 38 -9.57 3.90 0.03
CA ILE A 38 -8.13 3.63 -0.02
C ILE A 38 -7.88 2.23 0.57
N HIS A 39 -7.17 1.40 -0.19
CA HIS A 39 -6.62 0.14 0.27
C HIS A 39 -5.23 -0.04 -0.35
N PRO A 40 -4.32 -0.78 0.29
CA PRO A 40 -3.02 -1.04 -0.29
C PRO A 40 -3.14 -2.09 -1.41
N PRO A 41 -2.19 -2.15 -2.36
CA PRO A 41 -2.19 -3.18 -3.40
C PRO A 41 -1.91 -4.59 -2.83
N CYS A 42 -1.26 -4.67 -1.66
CA CYS A 42 -1.10 -5.89 -0.88
C CYS A 42 -0.76 -5.56 0.59
N GLY A 43 -0.79 -6.56 1.47
CA GLY A 43 -0.34 -6.42 2.85
C GLY A 43 -1.26 -5.57 3.74
N LEU A 44 -0.69 -5.01 4.81
CA LEU A 44 -1.43 -4.30 5.86
C LEU A 44 -1.33 -2.78 5.69
N VAL A 45 -2.48 -2.11 5.71
CA VAL A 45 -2.64 -0.65 5.87
C VAL A 45 -3.02 -0.31 7.31
N ASN A 46 -2.53 0.81 7.81
CA ASN A 46 -3.01 1.39 9.06
C ASN A 46 -3.14 2.92 8.96
N ASP A 47 -2.50 3.66 9.87
CA ASP A 47 -2.77 5.06 10.15
C ASP A 47 -2.66 5.93 8.89
N PRO A 48 -3.66 6.79 8.60
CA PRO A 48 -3.50 7.85 7.62
C PRO A 48 -2.49 8.87 8.13
N ASN A 49 -1.65 9.36 7.25
CA ASN A 49 -0.60 10.34 7.53
C ASN A 49 -0.62 11.45 6.47
N GLY A 50 -0.12 12.64 6.84
CA GLY A 50 0.23 13.68 5.87
C GLY A 50 -0.91 14.14 4.95
N LEU A 51 -2.17 14.13 5.40
CA LEU A 51 -3.28 14.69 4.64
C LEU A 51 -3.00 16.18 4.37
N ALA A 52 -2.80 16.53 3.10
CA ALA A 52 -2.41 17.87 2.70
C ALA A 52 -3.02 18.22 1.34
N TYR A 53 -3.20 19.52 1.08
CA TYR A 53 -3.49 20.03 -0.26
C TYR A 53 -2.26 20.76 -0.78
N PHE A 54 -1.70 20.27 -1.89
CA PHE A 54 -0.45 20.78 -2.47
C PHE A 54 -0.45 20.57 -3.98
N GLY A 55 0.10 21.52 -4.74
CA GLY A 55 0.21 21.39 -6.20
C GLY A 55 -1.13 21.18 -6.94
N GLY A 56 -2.25 21.67 -6.38
CA GLY A 56 -3.59 21.50 -6.97
C GLY A 56 -4.25 20.15 -6.70
N LYS A 57 -3.70 19.32 -5.81
CA LYS A 57 -4.23 18.00 -5.47
C LYS A 57 -4.26 17.78 -3.96
N TYR A 58 -5.14 16.89 -3.53
CA TYR A 58 -5.09 16.29 -2.21
C TYR A 58 -4.06 15.17 -2.20
N HIS A 59 -3.23 15.13 -1.18
CA HIS A 59 -2.24 14.11 -0.91
C HIS A 59 -2.64 13.40 0.38
N VAL A 60 -2.67 12.08 0.37
CA VAL A 60 -2.89 11.24 1.55
C VAL A 60 -1.80 10.20 1.60
N PHE A 61 -1.09 10.13 2.72
CA PHE A 61 -0.17 9.05 3.00
C PHE A 61 -0.83 8.07 3.96
N TYR A 62 -0.33 6.85 4.04
CA TYR A 62 -0.72 5.90 5.07
C TYR A 62 0.46 4.99 5.41
N GLN A 63 0.55 4.51 6.65
CA GLN A 63 1.54 3.48 6.94
C GLN A 63 1.14 2.14 6.33
N TRP A 64 2.14 1.50 5.73
CA TRP A 64 1.99 0.31 4.92
C TRP A 64 3.08 -0.71 5.25
N PHE A 65 2.68 -1.96 5.41
CA PHE A 65 3.58 -3.11 5.44
C PHE A 65 3.21 -4.05 4.28
N PRO A 66 4.06 -4.20 3.24
CA PRO A 66 3.67 -4.85 2.00
C PRO A 66 3.78 -6.38 2.04
N PHE A 67 4.56 -6.95 2.98
CA PHE A 67 4.91 -8.37 2.94
C PHE A 67 3.83 -9.29 3.53
N GLY A 68 2.87 -8.76 4.30
CA GLY A 68 1.84 -9.58 4.93
C GLY A 68 0.79 -8.79 5.72
N PRO A 69 -0.20 -9.48 6.29
CA PRO A 69 -1.32 -8.87 7.01
C PRO A 69 -0.99 -8.61 8.50
N GLU A 70 0.21 -8.13 8.81
CA GLU A 70 0.68 -7.91 10.17
C GLU A 70 1.38 -6.54 10.36
N HIS A 71 1.62 -6.16 11.61
CA HIS A 71 2.31 -4.92 11.94
C HIS A 71 3.83 -5.09 11.85
N GLY A 72 4.37 -5.10 10.63
CA GLY A 72 5.82 -5.12 10.36
C GLY A 72 6.46 -3.73 10.17
N MET A 73 7.62 -3.69 9.51
CA MET A 73 8.34 -2.46 9.15
C MET A 73 7.44 -1.52 8.34
N LYS A 74 7.18 -0.32 8.87
CA LYS A 74 6.26 0.64 8.28
C LYS A 74 6.93 1.49 7.21
N HIS A 75 6.26 1.62 6.07
CA HIS A 75 6.60 2.51 4.98
C HIS A 75 5.44 3.47 4.75
N TRP A 76 5.70 4.63 4.15
CA TRP A 76 4.64 5.52 3.71
C TRP A 76 4.29 5.24 2.26
N ALA A 77 3.07 4.76 2.04
CA ALA A 77 2.48 4.78 0.71
C ALA A 77 1.78 6.13 0.49
N HIS A 78 1.64 6.53 -0.77
CA HIS A 78 1.14 7.84 -1.16
C HIS A 78 0.05 7.70 -2.23
N VAL A 79 -1.10 8.31 -1.98
CA VAL A 79 -2.17 8.49 -2.96
C VAL A 79 -2.49 9.96 -3.13
N ILE A 80 -2.96 10.31 -4.33
CA ILE A 80 -3.39 11.66 -4.69
C ILE A 80 -4.82 11.65 -5.21
N SER A 81 -5.53 12.76 -5.04
CA SER A 81 -6.89 12.94 -5.54
C SER A 81 -7.17 14.40 -5.88
N GLU A 82 -8.09 14.62 -6.82
CA GLU A 82 -8.63 15.95 -7.14
C GLU A 82 -9.92 16.25 -6.35
N ASP A 83 -10.61 15.22 -5.85
CA ASP A 83 -11.97 15.31 -5.28
C ASP A 83 -12.15 14.59 -3.91
N LEU A 84 -11.09 14.02 -3.34
CA LEU A 84 -11.10 13.18 -2.13
C LEU A 84 -11.95 11.90 -2.21
N VAL A 85 -12.42 11.53 -3.40
CA VAL A 85 -13.20 10.31 -3.64
C VAL A 85 -12.41 9.35 -4.52
N LYS A 86 -11.95 9.82 -5.68
CA LYS A 86 -11.12 9.05 -6.60
C LYS A 86 -9.66 9.22 -6.22
N MET A 87 -9.08 8.17 -5.65
CA MET A 87 -7.69 8.15 -5.21
C MET A 87 -6.84 7.39 -6.24
N GLY A 88 -5.76 8.01 -6.71
CA GLY A 88 -4.74 7.37 -7.55
C GLY A 88 -3.45 7.14 -6.76
N MET A 89 -2.85 5.95 -6.88
CA MET A 89 -1.50 5.71 -6.36
C MET A 89 -0.47 6.50 -7.16
N VAL A 90 0.55 7.02 -6.46
CA VAL A 90 1.73 7.68 -7.05
C VAL A 90 2.81 6.67 -7.37
#